data_AF-A0A7W7YJM4-F1
#
_entry.id   AF-A0A7W7YJM4-F1
#
_cell.length_a   1.000
_cell.length_b   1.000
_cell.length_c   1.000
_cell.angle_alpha   90.00
_cell.angle_beta   90.00
_cell.angle_gamma   90.00
#
_symmetry.space_group_name_H-M   'P 1'
#
loop_
_entity.id
_entity.type
_entity.pdbx_description
1 polymer ?
#
loop_
_entity_poly.entity_id
_entity_poly.type
_entity_poly.pdbx_seq_one_letter_code
_entity_poly.pdbx_strand_id
1 'polypeptide(L)'
;MTSRRSFFQQGTLCLAGLGSSSMLAAEPEAKPLLRIGLMTDLHYADKAPTKTRFYREALAKLDEAVAFMNREKPAAVVELGDFIDQAPTVDQELEWLKTMEQHYARLAMPRHYVLGNHCVTTLTKAEFAAHTGAALSGYSSFEQNGIRFILLDACFREDGTAYGRNNAHWQDCNIPAQELSWLQDELARSPGPVIILAHQRLDLDKAHAVKNAAEVRAILEKSKKVLAVFQGHSHKNDLQEINGIPYCTLVAMIEGTGIESSGYTMLDVLPDSSLRLHGFRRQTSRSLKSTAL
;
A
#
# COMPACT_ATOMS: atom_id res chain seq x y z
N MET A 1 -22.22 -17.91 -85.33
CA MET A 1 -22.61 -18.89 -84.30
C MET A 1 -21.39 -19.21 -83.44
N THR A 2 -21.60 -19.32 -82.11
CA THR A 2 -20.73 -19.85 -81.03
C THR A 2 -19.38 -19.13 -80.80
N SER A 3 -19.25 -18.20 -79.84
CA SER A 3 -19.21 -18.34 -78.36
C SER A 3 -17.82 -18.69 -77.81
N ARG A 4 -17.24 -17.77 -77.01
CA ARG A 4 -16.87 -18.02 -75.60
C ARG A 4 -16.38 -16.71 -74.95
N ARG A 5 -17.17 -16.20 -74.00
CA ARG A 5 -16.85 -15.08 -73.09
C ARG A 5 -15.86 -15.57 -72.03
N SER A 6 -14.79 -14.83 -71.74
CA SER A 6 -14.04 -14.98 -70.49
C SER A 6 -14.55 -13.96 -69.49
N PHE A 7 -14.91 -14.45 -68.31
CA PHE A 7 -15.43 -13.69 -67.19
C PHE A 7 -14.35 -13.78 -66.12
N PHE A 8 -13.59 -12.70 -65.89
CA PHE A 8 -12.68 -12.63 -64.75
C PHE A 8 -13.47 -12.20 -63.52
N GLN A 9 -13.78 -13.18 -62.67
CA GLN A 9 -14.29 -12.96 -61.32
C GLN A 9 -13.21 -12.22 -60.49
N GLN A 10 -13.52 -11.01 -60.05
CA GLN A 10 -12.84 -10.38 -58.93
C GLN A 10 -13.29 -11.10 -57.65
N GLY A 11 -12.46 -12.03 -57.17
CA GLY A 11 -12.60 -12.61 -55.83
C GLY A 11 -12.02 -11.65 -54.81
N THR A 12 -12.86 -10.95 -54.06
CA THR A 12 -12.44 -10.20 -52.87
C THR A 12 -12.15 -11.20 -51.75
N LEU A 13 -10.88 -11.41 -51.42
CA LEU A 13 -10.47 -12.09 -50.20
C LEU A 13 -10.91 -11.24 -49.00
N CYS A 14 -12.01 -11.62 -48.34
CA CYS A 14 -12.29 -11.15 -46.99
C CYS A 14 -11.45 -11.98 -46.02
N LEU A 15 -10.26 -11.48 -45.66
CA LEU A 15 -9.58 -11.97 -44.46
C LEU A 15 -10.41 -11.54 -43.25
N ALA A 16 -11.10 -12.51 -42.65
CA ALA A 16 -11.65 -12.37 -41.31
C ALA A 16 -10.48 -12.10 -40.34
N GLY A 17 -10.36 -10.85 -39.90
CA GLY A 17 -9.46 -10.48 -38.82
C GLY A 17 -9.94 -11.15 -37.54
N LEU A 18 -9.29 -12.25 -37.16
CA LEU A 18 -9.32 -12.75 -35.79
C LEU A 18 -8.74 -11.63 -34.92
N GLY A 19 -9.62 -10.95 -34.20
CA GLY A 19 -9.25 -9.98 -33.18
C GLY A 19 -8.49 -10.70 -32.07
N SER A 20 -7.18 -10.77 -32.21
CA SER A 20 -6.29 -11.02 -31.10
C SER A 20 -6.48 -9.84 -30.14
N SER A 21 -7.22 -10.07 -29.06
CA SER A 21 -7.22 -9.20 -27.89
C SER A 21 -5.81 -9.28 -27.28
N SER A 22 -4.84 -8.60 -27.91
CA SER A 22 -3.57 -8.34 -27.28
C SER A 22 -3.87 -7.50 -26.06
N MET A 23 -3.68 -8.08 -24.88
CA MET A 23 -3.54 -7.29 -23.67
C MET A 23 -2.38 -6.34 -23.92
N LEU A 24 -2.69 -5.10 -24.28
CA LEU A 24 -1.72 -4.03 -24.39
C LEU A 24 -1.16 -3.86 -22.99
N ALA A 25 0.06 -4.38 -22.81
CA ALA A 25 0.91 -4.00 -21.70
C ALA A 25 1.01 -2.47 -21.71
N ALA A 26 0.91 -1.86 -20.53
CA ALA A 26 0.99 -0.41 -20.40
C ALA A 26 2.26 0.10 -21.08
N GLU A 27 2.15 1.17 -21.87
CA GLU A 27 3.31 1.72 -22.58
C GLU A 27 4.38 2.12 -21.57
N PRO A 28 5.64 1.63 -21.71
CA PRO A 28 6.71 1.87 -20.74
C PRO A 28 7.01 3.35 -20.49
N GLU A 29 6.59 4.25 -21.39
CA GLU A 29 6.86 5.68 -21.34
C GLU A 29 5.60 6.53 -21.06
N ALA A 30 4.44 5.91 -20.79
CA ALA A 30 3.22 6.66 -20.49
C ALA A 30 3.43 7.59 -19.29
N LYS A 31 3.04 8.86 -19.44
CA LYS A 31 3.09 9.84 -18.35
C LYS A 31 2.07 9.46 -17.27
N PRO A 32 2.47 9.37 -15.99
CA PRO A 32 1.53 9.04 -14.93
C PRO A 32 0.49 10.14 -14.73
N LEU A 33 -0.76 9.74 -14.45
CA LEU A 33 -1.83 10.64 -14.02
C LEU A 33 -1.60 11.14 -12.60
N LEU A 34 -1.01 10.28 -11.78
CA LEU A 34 -0.82 10.48 -10.36
C LEU A 34 0.43 9.75 -9.91
N ARG A 35 1.12 10.35 -8.95
CA ARG A 35 2.32 9.81 -8.33
C ARG A 35 2.20 9.91 -6.81
N ILE A 36 2.42 8.82 -6.09
CA ILE A 36 2.33 8.71 -4.63
C ILE A 36 3.61 8.07 -4.09
N GLY A 37 4.17 8.60 -3.01
CA GLY A 37 5.28 7.95 -2.30
C GLY A 37 4.76 6.95 -1.27
N LEU A 38 5.35 5.76 -1.16
CA LEU A 38 5.02 4.80 -0.09
C LEU A 38 6.29 4.30 0.62
N MET A 39 6.20 4.10 1.92
CA MET A 39 7.23 3.49 2.78
C MET A 39 6.58 2.76 3.97
N THR A 40 7.29 1.87 4.66
CA THR A 40 6.74 1.06 5.76
C THR A 40 7.81 0.57 6.73
N ASP A 41 7.39 0.19 7.94
CA ASP A 41 8.19 -0.58 8.89
C ASP A 41 9.55 0.07 9.17
N LEU A 42 9.50 1.33 9.58
CA LEU A 42 10.67 2.10 10.03
C LEU A 42 11.14 1.66 11.41
N HIS A 43 10.19 1.31 12.29
CA HIS A 43 10.44 0.79 13.65
C HIS A 43 11.47 1.62 14.43
N TYR A 44 11.42 2.96 14.38
CA TYR A 44 12.41 3.72 15.14
C TYR A 44 12.27 3.49 16.66
N ALA A 45 13.41 3.31 17.30
CA ALA A 45 13.56 3.36 18.75
C ALA A 45 15.01 3.66 19.12
N ASP A 46 15.21 4.28 20.28
CA ASP A 46 16.54 4.44 20.88
C ASP A 46 16.99 3.17 21.61
N LYS A 47 17.16 2.08 20.84
CA LYS A 47 17.56 0.76 21.35
C LYS A 47 18.80 0.22 20.65
N ALA A 48 19.50 -0.70 21.32
CA ALA A 48 20.54 -1.49 20.68
C ALA A 48 19.94 -2.33 19.51
N PRO A 49 20.68 -2.52 18.40
CA PRO A 49 20.23 -3.38 17.32
C PRO A 49 19.94 -4.82 17.79
N THR A 50 19.04 -5.49 17.09
CA THR A 50 18.89 -6.96 17.20
C THR A 50 19.67 -7.65 16.08
N LYS A 51 19.38 -8.94 15.82
CA LYS A 51 20.03 -9.71 14.76
C LYS A 51 19.91 -9.01 13.39
N THR A 52 18.75 -8.47 13.08
CA THR A 52 18.47 -7.90 11.75
C THR A 52 17.89 -6.48 11.81
N ARG A 53 17.35 -6.04 12.95
CA ARG A 53 16.73 -4.71 13.10
C ARG A 53 17.70 -3.67 13.67
N PHE A 54 17.84 -2.53 13.00
CA PHE A 54 18.76 -1.44 13.34
C PHE A 54 17.99 -0.15 13.66
N TYR A 55 17.39 -0.09 14.85
CA TYR A 55 16.37 0.91 15.25
C TYR A 55 16.79 2.37 15.08
N ARG A 56 17.97 2.75 15.58
CA ARG A 56 18.46 4.14 15.50
C ARG A 56 18.73 4.60 14.08
N GLU A 57 19.05 3.67 13.19
CA GLU A 57 19.35 3.98 11.79
C GLU A 57 18.11 4.35 10.98
N ALA A 58 16.91 4.07 11.50
CA ALA A 58 15.64 4.47 10.89
C ALA A 58 15.57 5.98 10.60
N LEU A 59 16.19 6.82 11.44
CA LEU A 59 16.25 8.27 11.19
C LEU A 59 17.00 8.61 9.90
N ALA A 60 18.21 8.08 9.71
CA ALA A 60 18.99 8.34 8.50
C ALA A 60 18.34 7.76 7.24
N LYS A 61 17.70 6.59 7.38
CA LYS A 61 16.93 5.95 6.30
C LYS A 61 15.70 6.79 5.93
N LEU A 62 15.01 7.34 6.91
CA LEU A 62 13.87 8.23 6.70
C LEU A 62 14.30 9.55 6.04
N ASP A 63 15.39 10.16 6.51
CA ASP A 63 15.91 11.42 5.97
C ASP A 63 16.20 11.35 4.47
N GLU A 64 16.79 10.24 4.04
CA GLU A 64 17.08 10.02 2.63
C GLU A 64 15.80 9.83 1.80
N ALA A 65 14.83 9.06 2.29
CA ALA A 65 13.52 8.92 1.64
C ALA A 65 12.78 10.27 1.58
N VAL A 66 12.78 11.07 2.65
CA VAL A 66 12.18 12.41 2.70
C VAL A 66 12.83 13.35 1.69
N ALA A 67 14.16 13.39 1.64
CA ALA A 67 14.90 14.20 0.67
C ALA A 67 14.58 13.77 -0.78
N PHE A 68 14.48 12.47 -1.01
CA PHE A 68 14.06 11.91 -2.30
C PHE A 68 12.64 12.38 -2.67
N MET A 69 11.65 12.19 -1.80
CA MET A 69 10.26 12.56 -2.07
C MET A 69 10.09 14.07 -2.29
N ASN A 70 10.79 14.90 -1.52
CA ASN A 70 10.76 16.35 -1.72
C ASN A 70 11.32 16.80 -3.08
N ARG A 71 12.27 16.05 -3.63
CA ARG A 71 12.80 16.29 -4.98
C ARG A 71 11.80 15.83 -6.06
N GLU A 72 11.23 14.64 -5.90
CA GLU A 72 10.32 14.04 -6.89
C GLU A 72 8.88 14.58 -6.84
N LYS A 73 8.50 15.22 -5.73
CA LYS A 73 7.21 15.90 -5.51
C LYS A 73 5.98 15.03 -5.84
N PRO A 74 5.82 13.84 -5.22
CA PRO A 74 4.56 13.10 -5.31
C PRO A 74 3.40 13.94 -4.77
N ALA A 75 2.18 13.60 -5.19
CA ALA A 75 0.98 14.29 -4.73
C ALA A 75 0.71 14.09 -3.23
N ALA A 76 1.11 12.94 -2.69
CA ALA A 76 1.11 12.63 -1.26
C ALA A 76 2.14 11.53 -0.96
N VAL A 77 2.45 11.35 0.32
CA VAL A 77 3.26 10.23 0.82
C VAL A 77 2.46 9.48 1.89
N VAL A 78 2.51 8.15 1.83
CA VAL A 78 1.87 7.28 2.83
C VAL A 78 2.94 6.44 3.54
N GLU A 79 2.90 6.48 4.86
CA GLU A 79 3.61 5.57 5.75
C GLU A 79 2.65 4.40 6.10
N LEU A 80 3.02 3.16 5.75
CA LEU A 80 2.14 1.98 5.84
C LEU A 80 2.17 1.28 7.19
N GLY A 81 2.66 1.92 8.24
CA GLY A 81 2.62 1.44 9.61
C GLY A 81 3.94 0.87 10.13
N ASP A 82 3.95 0.67 11.45
CA ASP A 82 5.15 0.45 12.25
C ASP A 82 6.20 1.56 12.07
N PHE A 83 5.71 2.81 12.17
CA PHE A 83 6.52 4.03 12.10
C PHE A 83 7.57 4.11 13.21
N ILE A 84 7.20 3.66 14.40
CA ILE A 84 8.07 3.50 15.58
C ILE A 84 7.99 2.07 16.10
N ASP A 85 8.96 1.68 16.91
CA ASP A 85 8.91 0.43 17.67
C ASP A 85 8.32 0.66 19.08
N GLN A 86 7.83 -0.40 19.72
CA GLN A 86 7.15 -0.35 21.02
C GLN A 86 8.10 0.03 22.16
N ALA A 87 7.67 0.83 23.13
CA ALA A 87 8.46 1.18 24.31
C ALA A 87 7.90 0.58 25.61
N PRO A 88 8.67 0.50 26.72
CA PRO A 88 8.14 0.03 28.00
C PRO A 88 7.11 0.97 28.64
N THR A 89 7.09 2.25 28.26
CA THR A 89 6.22 3.28 28.84
C THR A 89 5.63 4.17 27.75
N VAL A 90 4.45 4.75 28.04
CA VAL A 90 3.77 5.71 27.14
C VAL A 90 4.68 6.90 26.84
N ASP A 91 5.33 7.48 27.85
CA ASP A 91 6.19 8.66 27.67
C ASP A 91 7.36 8.38 26.72
N GLN A 92 7.97 7.20 26.82
CA GLN A 92 9.09 6.81 25.96
C GLN A 92 8.65 6.56 24.52
N GLU A 93 7.50 5.90 24.32
CA GLU A 93 6.94 5.65 22.98
C GLU A 93 6.52 6.98 22.32
N LEU A 94 5.95 7.91 23.10
CA LEU A 94 5.65 9.27 22.64
C LEU A 94 6.92 10.07 22.28
N GLU A 95 8.00 9.91 23.03
CA GLU A 95 9.28 10.54 22.71
C GLU A 95 9.79 10.07 21.34
N TRP A 96 9.82 8.75 21.11
CA TRP A 96 10.24 8.19 19.83
C TRP A 96 9.31 8.60 18.68
N LEU A 97 8.00 8.66 18.93
CA LEU A 97 7.02 9.16 17.96
C LEU A 97 7.33 10.60 17.56
N LYS A 98 7.58 11.47 18.55
CA LYS A 98 7.92 12.88 18.30
C LYS A 98 9.21 13.01 17.50
N THR A 99 10.23 12.21 17.81
CA THR A 99 11.49 12.19 17.04
C THR A 99 11.23 11.82 15.58
N MET A 100 10.56 10.71 15.31
CA MET A 100 10.26 10.30 13.93
C MET A 100 9.38 11.31 13.18
N GLU A 101 8.38 11.85 13.87
CA GLU A 101 7.47 12.83 13.30
C GLU A 101 8.21 14.11 12.89
N GLN A 102 9.18 14.60 13.68
CA GLN A 102 10.03 15.74 13.29
C GLN A 102 10.77 15.49 11.97
N HIS A 103 11.22 14.25 11.74
CA HIS A 103 11.93 13.89 10.53
C HIS A 103 10.98 13.77 9.33
N TYR A 104 9.82 13.16 9.53
CA TYR A 104 8.81 12.95 8.47
C TYR A 104 8.05 14.24 8.10
N ALA A 105 7.86 15.15 9.05
CA ALA A 105 7.21 16.45 8.84
C ALA A 105 8.00 17.42 7.93
N ARG A 106 9.24 17.07 7.59
CA ARG A 106 10.00 17.80 6.56
C ARG A 106 9.54 17.48 5.14
N LEU A 107 8.65 16.52 4.93
CA LEU A 107 7.97 16.34 3.64
C LEU A 107 7.13 17.57 3.29
N ALA A 108 7.24 18.03 2.05
CA ALA A 108 6.57 19.24 1.56
C ALA A 108 5.15 19.00 1.02
N MET A 109 4.69 17.74 1.00
CA MET A 109 3.40 17.30 0.47
C MET A 109 2.55 16.65 1.58
N PRO A 110 1.23 16.46 1.35
CA PRO A 110 0.37 15.74 2.29
C PRO A 110 0.94 14.38 2.70
N ARG A 111 0.77 14.07 3.98
CA ARG A 111 1.27 12.86 4.64
C ARG A 111 0.09 12.08 5.19
N HIS A 112 0.12 10.77 5.01
CA HIS A 112 -0.88 9.86 5.53
C HIS A 112 -0.23 8.69 6.26
N TYR A 113 -0.92 8.15 7.26
CA TYR A 113 -0.40 7.13 8.14
C TYR A 113 -1.40 5.99 8.22
N VAL A 114 -0.91 4.77 7.98
CA VAL A 114 -1.61 3.54 8.32
C VAL A 114 -1.09 3.07 9.67
N LEU A 115 -1.97 2.59 10.54
CA LEU A 115 -1.54 2.08 11.85
C LEU A 115 -0.96 0.68 11.71
N GLY A 116 0.30 0.52 12.14
CA GLY A 116 0.89 -0.78 12.40
C GLY A 116 0.81 -1.14 13.88
N ASN A 117 1.00 -2.41 14.21
CA ASN A 117 0.83 -2.88 15.59
C ASN A 117 1.83 -2.23 16.56
N HIS A 118 3.06 -1.91 16.11
CA HIS A 118 4.04 -1.23 16.94
C HIS A 118 3.72 0.26 17.17
N CYS A 119 2.93 0.89 16.29
CA CYS A 119 2.48 2.28 16.48
C CYS A 119 1.57 2.45 17.72
N VAL A 120 0.91 1.36 18.13
CA VAL A 120 -0.13 1.35 19.17
C VAL A 120 0.03 0.15 20.11
N THR A 121 1.28 -0.26 20.38
CA THR A 121 1.53 -1.27 21.41
C THR A 121 1.25 -0.67 22.78
N THR A 122 2.01 0.35 23.18
CA THR A 122 1.81 1.02 24.48
C THR A 122 0.88 2.20 24.31
N LEU A 123 1.05 2.94 23.22
CA LEU A 123 0.16 4.04 22.83
C LEU A 123 -1.24 3.53 22.49
N THR A 124 -2.21 4.41 22.66
CA THR A 124 -3.54 4.28 22.06
C THR A 124 -3.56 4.94 20.69
N LYS A 125 -4.53 4.55 19.86
CA LYS A 125 -4.79 5.19 18.56
C LYS A 125 -4.96 6.71 18.69
N ALA A 126 -5.63 7.18 19.75
CA ALA A 126 -5.84 8.59 20.02
C ALA A 126 -4.53 9.34 20.32
N GLU A 127 -3.62 8.75 21.09
CA GLU A 127 -2.31 9.36 21.37
C GLU A 127 -1.43 9.42 20.13
N PHE A 128 -1.44 8.36 19.31
CA PHE A 128 -0.72 8.37 18.04
C PHE A 128 -1.26 9.46 17.11
N ALA A 129 -2.59 9.52 16.93
CA ALA A 129 -3.26 10.52 16.09
C ALA A 129 -2.98 11.95 16.56
N ALA A 130 -3.00 12.21 17.87
CA ALA A 130 -2.73 13.53 18.44
C ALA A 130 -1.32 14.06 18.13
N HIS A 131 -0.36 13.19 17.83
CA HIS A 131 1.03 13.56 17.55
C HIS A 131 1.40 13.53 16.06
N THR A 132 0.66 12.82 15.22
CA THR A 132 0.96 12.68 13.78
C THR A 132 -0.05 13.37 12.86
N GLY A 133 -1.27 13.63 13.36
CA GLY A 133 -2.40 14.04 12.52
C GLY A 133 -3.07 12.89 11.77
N ALA A 134 -2.76 11.63 12.12
CA ALA A 134 -3.49 10.46 11.63
C ALA A 134 -4.98 10.52 12.02
N ALA A 135 -5.81 9.76 11.31
CA ALA A 135 -7.25 9.69 11.60
C ALA A 135 -7.50 9.11 13.00
N LEU A 136 -8.37 9.77 13.78
CA LEU A 136 -8.71 9.30 15.14
C LEU A 136 -9.38 7.92 15.14
N SER A 137 -10.09 7.57 14.06
CA SER A 137 -10.67 6.25 13.82
C SER A 137 -9.63 5.16 13.52
N GLY A 138 -8.41 5.53 13.17
CA GLY A 138 -7.35 4.63 12.67
C GLY A 138 -7.45 4.32 11.16
N TYR A 139 -8.66 4.29 10.60
CA TYR A 139 -8.93 4.16 9.17
C TYR A 139 -9.48 5.45 8.56
N SER A 140 -9.25 5.67 7.27
CA SER A 140 -9.73 6.85 6.54
C SER A 140 -9.64 6.65 5.02
N SER A 141 -10.17 7.59 4.25
CA SER A 141 -9.96 7.63 2.81
C SER A 141 -9.64 9.05 2.34
N PHE A 142 -8.93 9.14 1.22
CA PHE A 142 -8.72 10.39 0.50
C PHE A 142 -8.81 10.14 -1.01
N GLU A 143 -9.02 11.22 -1.77
CA GLU A 143 -9.12 11.14 -3.23
C GLU A 143 -8.11 12.08 -3.87
N GLN A 144 -7.44 11.59 -4.91
CA GLN A 144 -6.48 12.38 -5.68
C GLN A 144 -6.62 12.02 -7.16
N ASN A 145 -6.85 13.01 -8.01
CA ASN A 145 -7.01 12.84 -9.46
C ASN A 145 -8.03 11.74 -9.85
N GLY A 146 -9.13 11.63 -9.11
CA GLY A 146 -10.20 10.63 -9.35
C GLY A 146 -9.87 9.21 -8.89
N ILE A 147 -8.71 9.00 -8.24
CA ILE A 147 -8.33 7.73 -7.61
C ILE A 147 -8.59 7.83 -6.11
N ARG A 148 -9.31 6.86 -5.55
CA ARG A 148 -9.54 6.79 -4.11
C ARG A 148 -8.50 5.92 -3.44
N PHE A 149 -7.95 6.41 -2.34
CA PHE A 149 -7.06 5.68 -1.45
C PHE A 149 -7.81 5.39 -0.17
N ILE A 150 -7.86 4.11 0.23
CA ILE A 150 -8.52 3.68 1.47
C ILE A 150 -7.44 3.11 2.38
N LEU A 151 -7.30 3.71 3.56
CA LEU A 151 -6.39 3.31 4.61
C LEU A 151 -7.18 2.49 5.63
N LEU A 152 -6.79 1.24 5.83
CA LEU A 152 -7.42 0.30 6.76
C LEU A 152 -6.63 0.17 8.05
N ASP A 153 -7.34 -0.04 9.14
CA ASP A 153 -6.81 -0.25 10.49
C ASP A 153 -7.07 -1.68 10.95
N ALA A 154 -6.02 -2.49 10.88
CA ALA A 154 -6.05 -3.87 11.33
C ALA A 154 -5.49 -4.06 12.75
N CYS A 155 -5.34 -2.97 13.52
CA CYS A 155 -4.86 -3.01 14.90
C CYS A 155 -6.02 -3.25 15.88
N PHE A 156 -6.74 -4.35 15.70
CA PHE A 156 -7.76 -4.86 16.60
C PHE A 156 -7.55 -6.35 16.83
N ARG A 157 -7.88 -6.81 18.04
CA ARG A 157 -7.90 -8.23 18.41
C ARG A 157 -9.07 -8.93 17.71
N GLU A 158 -9.01 -10.26 17.61
CA GLU A 158 -10.12 -11.06 17.06
C GLU A 158 -11.46 -10.78 17.77
N ASP A 159 -11.43 -10.49 19.07
CA ASP A 159 -12.61 -10.14 19.87
C ASP A 159 -13.13 -8.70 19.65
N GLY A 160 -12.51 -7.93 18.74
CA GLY A 160 -12.88 -6.56 18.41
C GLY A 160 -12.26 -5.49 19.33
N THR A 161 -11.47 -5.89 20.34
CA THR A 161 -10.77 -4.94 21.21
C THR A 161 -9.68 -4.20 20.42
N ALA A 162 -9.72 -2.87 20.42
CA ALA A 162 -8.67 -2.06 19.81
C ALA A 162 -7.30 -2.29 20.49
N TYR A 163 -6.24 -2.26 19.70
CA TYR A 163 -4.88 -2.31 20.24
C TYR A 163 -4.55 -1.06 21.06
N GLY A 164 -3.74 -1.27 22.09
CA GLY A 164 -3.19 -0.24 22.97
C GLY A 164 -2.92 -0.79 24.36
N ARG A 165 -2.08 -0.09 25.13
CA ARG A 165 -1.80 -0.45 26.54
C ARG A 165 -1.32 -1.90 26.70
N ASN A 166 -0.39 -2.31 25.84
CA ASN A 166 0.28 -3.61 25.84
C ASN A 166 -0.64 -4.82 25.59
N ASN A 167 -1.83 -4.62 25.01
CA ASN A 167 -2.70 -5.73 24.58
C ASN A 167 -2.43 -6.20 23.13
N ALA A 168 -1.59 -5.49 22.37
CA ALA A 168 -1.35 -5.76 20.97
C ALA A 168 -0.59 -7.08 20.79
N HIS A 169 -1.07 -7.93 19.89
CA HIS A 169 -0.37 -9.15 19.50
C HIS A 169 -0.40 -9.28 17.97
N TRP A 170 0.74 -9.21 17.31
CA TRP A 170 0.84 -9.11 15.85
C TRP A 170 0.09 -10.19 15.07
N GLN A 171 -0.04 -11.42 15.60
CA GLN A 171 -0.81 -12.51 14.98
C GLN A 171 -2.32 -12.53 15.32
N ASP A 172 -2.75 -11.70 16.26
CA ASP A 172 -4.17 -11.53 16.67
C ASP A 172 -4.72 -10.23 16.10
N CYS A 173 -4.45 -9.97 14.81
CA CYS A 173 -4.91 -8.77 14.11
C CYS A 173 -6.19 -9.03 13.33
N ASN A 174 -7.08 -8.06 13.34
CA ASN A 174 -8.42 -8.16 12.77
C ASN A 174 -8.89 -6.78 12.28
N ILE A 175 -9.78 -6.76 11.29
CA ILE A 175 -10.53 -5.54 10.92
C ILE A 175 -11.94 -5.65 11.50
N PRO A 176 -12.40 -4.73 12.37
CA PRO A 176 -13.65 -4.88 13.08
C PRO A 176 -14.86 -4.70 12.14
N ALA A 177 -16.01 -5.29 12.51
CA ALA A 177 -17.22 -5.26 11.70
C ALA A 177 -17.68 -3.84 11.30
N GLN A 178 -17.48 -2.85 12.17
CA GLN A 178 -17.79 -1.45 11.86
C GLN A 178 -16.95 -0.91 10.71
N GLU A 179 -15.65 -1.22 10.69
CA GLU A 179 -14.75 -0.80 9.61
C GLU A 179 -15.03 -1.59 8.32
N LEU A 180 -15.38 -2.87 8.40
CA LEU A 180 -15.82 -3.65 7.22
C LEU A 180 -17.08 -3.07 6.58
N SER A 181 -18.05 -2.64 7.38
CA SER A 181 -19.25 -1.95 6.89
C SER A 181 -18.87 -0.63 6.23
N TRP A 182 -18.03 0.17 6.90
CA TRP A 182 -17.54 1.43 6.34
C TRP A 182 -16.77 1.25 5.02
N LEU A 183 -15.93 0.21 4.91
CA LEU A 183 -15.20 -0.14 3.71
C LEU A 183 -16.14 -0.46 2.55
N GLN A 184 -17.20 -1.24 2.79
CA GLN A 184 -18.23 -1.52 1.78
C GLN A 184 -18.89 -0.23 1.29
N ASP A 185 -19.25 0.66 2.22
CA ASP A 185 -19.89 1.93 1.88
C ASP A 185 -18.94 2.87 1.12
N GLU A 186 -17.65 2.92 1.47
CA GLU A 186 -16.66 3.73 0.76
C GLU A 186 -16.38 3.20 -0.65
N LEU A 187 -16.28 1.87 -0.81
CA LEU A 187 -16.14 1.24 -2.14
C LEU A 187 -17.39 1.48 -3.00
N ALA A 188 -18.58 1.42 -2.42
CA ALA A 188 -19.83 1.73 -3.13
C ALA A 188 -19.87 3.19 -3.59
N ARG A 189 -19.47 4.13 -2.72
CA ARG A 189 -19.44 5.58 -2.99
C ARG A 189 -18.27 6.04 -3.87
N SER A 190 -17.23 5.23 -4.06
CA SER A 190 -16.10 5.59 -4.92
C SER A 190 -16.54 5.65 -6.40
N PRO A 191 -16.41 6.79 -7.09
CA PRO A 191 -16.79 6.89 -8.49
C PRO A 191 -15.76 6.27 -9.44
N GLY A 192 -14.55 6.00 -8.94
CA GLY A 192 -13.41 5.57 -9.73
C GLY A 192 -12.58 4.46 -9.09
N PRO A 193 -11.39 4.19 -9.63
CA PRO A 193 -10.49 3.16 -9.16
C PRO A 193 -10.06 3.39 -7.71
N VAL A 194 -9.78 2.29 -7.01
CA VAL A 194 -9.44 2.29 -5.59
C VAL A 194 -8.09 1.62 -5.37
N ILE A 195 -7.26 2.21 -4.51
CA ILE A 195 -6.05 1.58 -3.96
C ILE A 195 -6.27 1.39 -2.46
N ILE A 196 -6.03 0.16 -1.99
CA ILE A 196 -6.14 -0.19 -0.56
C ILE A 196 -4.74 -0.12 0.05
N LEU A 197 -4.67 0.45 1.25
CA LEU A 197 -3.45 0.64 2.03
C LEU A 197 -3.71 0.05 3.43
N ALA A 198 -2.92 -0.93 3.85
CA ALA A 198 -3.07 -1.60 5.13
C ALA A 198 -1.69 -1.93 5.70
N HIS A 199 -1.53 -2.08 7.01
CA HIS A 199 -0.24 -2.52 7.55
C HIS A 199 -0.13 -4.04 7.50
N GLN A 200 -1.00 -4.73 8.26
CA GLN A 200 -1.09 -6.18 8.29
C GLN A 200 -1.52 -6.73 6.92
N ARG A 201 -1.09 -7.96 6.61
CA ARG A 201 -1.34 -8.52 5.29
C ARG A 201 -2.81 -8.86 5.10
N LEU A 202 -3.31 -8.61 3.89
CA LEU A 202 -4.67 -8.99 3.49
C LEU A 202 -4.67 -10.17 2.52
N ASP A 203 -3.50 -10.69 2.15
CA ASP A 203 -3.34 -11.80 1.22
C ASP A 203 -3.28 -13.17 1.93
N LEU A 204 -2.64 -14.17 1.31
CA LEU A 204 -2.64 -15.55 1.78
C LEU A 204 -1.50 -15.87 2.76
N ASP A 205 -0.71 -14.89 3.22
CA ASP A 205 0.32 -15.14 4.24
C ASP A 205 -0.33 -15.46 5.60
N LYS A 206 -0.38 -16.74 5.94
CA LYS A 206 -1.03 -17.23 7.17
C LYS A 206 -0.42 -16.69 8.46
N ALA A 207 0.82 -16.22 8.45
CA ALA A 207 1.53 -15.81 9.65
C ALA A 207 1.31 -14.33 9.99
N HIS A 208 1.16 -13.48 8.97
CA HIS A 208 1.12 -12.02 9.09
C HIS A 208 -0.20 -11.42 8.59
N ALA A 209 -1.12 -12.24 8.05
CA ALA A 209 -2.41 -11.75 7.61
C ALA A 209 -3.40 -11.61 8.77
N VAL A 210 -4.33 -10.67 8.62
CA VAL A 210 -5.45 -10.51 9.56
C VAL A 210 -6.33 -11.76 9.61
N LYS A 211 -6.91 -12.04 10.78
CA LYS A 211 -7.76 -13.22 11.02
C LYS A 211 -8.91 -13.31 10.03
N ASN A 212 -9.56 -12.19 9.73
CA ASN A 212 -10.66 -12.10 8.78
C ASN A 212 -10.23 -11.70 7.36
N ALA A 213 -8.99 -11.96 6.94
CA ALA A 213 -8.50 -11.52 5.63
C ALA A 213 -9.36 -12.04 4.47
N ALA A 214 -9.93 -13.25 4.59
CA ALA A 214 -10.85 -13.78 3.58
C ALA A 214 -12.13 -12.94 3.41
N GLU A 215 -12.67 -12.42 4.51
CA GLU A 215 -13.85 -11.54 4.49
C GLU A 215 -13.51 -10.19 3.86
N VAL A 216 -12.37 -9.61 4.25
CA VAL A 216 -11.87 -8.36 3.67
C VAL A 216 -11.68 -8.50 2.17
N ARG A 217 -10.99 -9.56 1.70
CA ARG A 217 -10.80 -9.82 0.27
C ARG A 217 -12.11 -9.98 -0.48
N ALA A 218 -13.10 -10.67 0.09
CA ALA A 218 -14.42 -10.81 -0.54
C ALA A 218 -15.10 -9.45 -0.76
N ILE A 219 -14.96 -8.50 0.17
CA ILE A 219 -15.45 -7.12 0.02
C ILE A 219 -14.71 -6.41 -1.12
N LEU A 220 -13.37 -6.50 -1.15
CA LEU A 220 -12.53 -5.87 -2.18
C LEU A 220 -12.88 -6.40 -3.58
N GLU A 221 -12.98 -7.72 -3.73
CA GLU A 221 -13.27 -8.41 -4.99
C GLU A 221 -14.68 -8.14 -5.53
N LYS A 222 -15.67 -8.02 -4.63
CA LYS A 222 -17.05 -7.68 -4.97
C LYS A 222 -17.18 -6.28 -5.53
N SER A 223 -16.30 -5.35 -5.12
CA SER A 223 -16.37 -3.96 -5.53
C SER A 223 -16.08 -3.73 -7.01
N LYS A 224 -15.25 -4.59 -7.64
CA LYS A 224 -14.75 -4.43 -9.01
C LYS A 224 -14.07 -3.07 -9.27
N LYS A 225 -13.46 -2.49 -8.23
CA LYS A 225 -12.79 -1.17 -8.31
C LYS A 225 -11.33 -1.17 -7.85
N VAL A 226 -10.89 -2.22 -7.18
CA VAL A 226 -9.59 -2.25 -6.51
C VAL A 226 -8.46 -2.54 -7.51
N LEU A 227 -7.55 -1.59 -7.68
CA LEU A 227 -6.37 -1.71 -8.54
C LEU A 227 -5.24 -2.51 -7.90
N ALA A 228 -5.02 -2.31 -6.59
CA ALA A 228 -3.99 -2.99 -5.82
C ALA A 228 -4.23 -2.79 -4.32
N VAL A 229 -3.61 -3.67 -3.53
CA VAL A 229 -3.39 -3.51 -2.10
C VAL A 229 -1.89 -3.31 -1.87
N PHE A 230 -1.52 -2.26 -1.13
CA PHE A 230 -0.14 -2.08 -0.63
C PHE A 230 -0.11 -2.29 0.88
N GLN A 231 0.86 -3.07 1.34
CA GLN A 231 0.94 -3.51 2.72
C GLN A 231 2.38 -3.70 3.23
N GLY A 232 2.55 -3.86 4.54
CA GLY A 232 3.85 -3.99 5.20
C GLY A 232 3.95 -5.26 6.04
N HIS A 233 4.38 -5.10 7.30
CA HIS A 233 4.29 -6.05 8.42
C HIS A 233 5.19 -7.30 8.36
N SER A 234 5.23 -8.01 7.22
CA SER A 234 6.04 -9.24 7.10
C SER A 234 7.50 -9.00 6.73
N HIS A 235 7.86 -7.77 6.34
CA HIS A 235 9.20 -7.34 5.92
C HIS A 235 9.74 -8.03 4.64
N LYS A 236 8.91 -8.77 3.88
CA LYS A 236 9.37 -9.72 2.83
C LYS A 236 9.61 -9.13 1.44
N ASN A 237 9.14 -7.93 1.11
CA ASN A 237 9.14 -7.40 -0.28
C ASN A 237 8.48 -8.38 -1.28
N ASP A 238 7.21 -8.69 -1.03
CA ASP A 238 6.48 -9.78 -1.67
C ASP A 238 5.38 -9.25 -2.61
N LEU A 239 4.93 -10.09 -3.53
CA LEU A 239 3.79 -9.80 -4.41
C LEU A 239 2.97 -11.08 -4.61
N GLN A 240 1.68 -11.00 -4.29
CA GLN A 240 0.70 -12.02 -4.62
C GLN A 240 -0.40 -11.44 -5.49
N GLU A 241 -1.03 -12.27 -6.31
CA GLU A 241 -2.24 -11.90 -7.04
C GLU A 241 -3.36 -12.85 -6.62
N ILE A 242 -4.51 -12.30 -6.23
CA ILE A 242 -5.66 -13.07 -5.78
C ILE A 242 -6.89 -12.50 -6.50
N ASN A 243 -7.56 -13.36 -7.26
CA ASN A 243 -8.78 -13.01 -8.00
C ASN A 243 -8.64 -11.73 -8.85
N GLY A 244 -7.46 -11.53 -9.44
CA GLY A 244 -7.14 -10.38 -10.30
C GLY A 244 -6.77 -9.10 -9.55
N ILE A 245 -6.62 -9.13 -8.22
CA ILE A 245 -6.12 -8.01 -7.42
C ILE A 245 -4.67 -8.31 -7.00
N PRO A 246 -3.70 -7.42 -7.31
CA PRO A 246 -2.34 -7.53 -6.80
C PRO A 246 -2.23 -7.02 -5.36
N TYR A 247 -1.57 -7.81 -4.51
CA TYR A 247 -1.24 -7.51 -3.11
C TYR A 247 0.26 -7.37 -2.98
N CYS A 248 0.74 -6.13 -2.94
CA CYS A 248 2.17 -5.81 -2.90
C CYS A 248 2.59 -5.49 -1.47
N THR A 249 3.42 -6.38 -0.91
CA THR A 249 4.04 -6.17 0.40
C THR A 249 5.36 -5.45 0.20
N LEU A 250 5.51 -4.27 0.80
CA LEU A 250 6.76 -3.51 0.71
C LEU A 250 7.85 -4.12 1.61
N VAL A 251 9.10 -3.83 1.28
CA VAL A 251 10.26 -4.12 2.12
C VAL A 251 10.23 -3.24 3.35
N ALA A 252 10.63 -3.79 4.49
CA ALA A 252 10.73 -3.00 5.71
C ALA A 252 12.02 -2.17 5.73
N MET A 253 11.91 -0.91 6.16
CA MET A 253 13.08 -0.03 6.24
C MET A 253 14.00 -0.40 7.41
N ILE A 254 13.50 -1.04 8.46
CA ILE A 254 14.28 -1.39 9.67
C ILE A 254 15.36 -2.46 9.44
N GLU A 255 15.22 -3.32 8.44
CA GLU A 255 16.05 -4.52 8.27
C GLU A 255 17.42 -4.21 7.64
N GLY A 256 18.50 -4.65 8.30
CA GLY A 256 19.88 -4.43 7.88
C GLY A 256 20.44 -3.05 8.25
N THR A 257 21.77 -2.92 8.14
CA THR A 257 22.49 -1.68 8.45
C THR A 257 22.74 -0.82 7.20
N GLY A 258 22.79 0.48 7.39
CA GLY A 258 23.04 1.51 6.38
C GLY A 258 21.81 1.86 5.54
N ILE A 259 21.83 3.05 4.92
CA ILE A 259 20.76 3.52 4.02
C ILE A 259 20.55 2.56 2.84
N GLU A 260 21.60 1.88 2.39
CA GLU A 260 21.53 0.86 1.33
C GLU A 260 20.66 -0.36 1.69
N SER A 261 20.38 -0.58 2.97
CA SER A 261 19.49 -1.65 3.43
C SER A 261 18.01 -1.25 3.52
N SER A 262 17.70 0.03 3.34
CA SER A 262 16.34 0.58 3.41
C SER A 262 15.47 0.16 2.22
N GLY A 263 14.25 0.69 2.14
CA GLY A 263 13.43 0.70 0.94
C GLY A 263 12.22 1.61 1.02
N TYR A 264 11.88 2.21 -0.12
CA TYR A 264 10.73 3.09 -0.31
C TYR A 264 10.35 3.08 -1.80
N THR A 265 9.21 3.66 -2.14
CA THR A 265 8.66 3.58 -3.50
C THR A 265 8.11 4.88 -4.01
N MET A 266 8.06 4.96 -5.35
CA MET A 266 7.20 5.88 -6.07
C MET A 266 6.17 5.08 -6.87
N LEU A 267 4.90 5.21 -6.52
CA LEU A 267 3.78 4.60 -7.21
C LEU A 267 3.23 5.55 -8.26
N ASP A 268 3.38 5.19 -9.52
CA ASP A 268 2.74 5.83 -10.66
C ASP A 268 1.41 5.13 -10.97
N VAL A 269 0.32 5.90 -11.04
CA VAL A 269 -0.97 5.46 -11.60
C VAL A 269 -1.07 5.95 -13.04
N LEU A 270 -1.29 5.04 -13.98
CA LEU A 270 -1.32 5.32 -15.42
C LEU A 270 -2.75 5.55 -15.93
N PRO A 271 -2.92 6.19 -17.11
CA PRO A 271 -4.25 6.44 -17.68
C PRO A 271 -5.10 5.20 -17.93
N ASP A 272 -4.49 4.05 -18.18
CA ASP A 272 -5.18 2.77 -18.38
C ASP A 272 -5.45 2.02 -17.06
N SER A 273 -5.29 2.69 -15.92
CA SER A 273 -5.40 2.15 -14.56
C SER A 273 -4.38 1.07 -14.19
N SER A 274 -3.37 0.83 -15.03
CA SER A 274 -2.19 0.08 -14.60
C SER A 274 -1.32 0.91 -13.67
N LEU A 275 -0.49 0.23 -12.88
CA LEU A 275 0.40 0.82 -11.89
C LEU A 275 1.84 0.48 -12.21
N ARG A 276 2.74 1.45 -11.98
CA ARG A 276 4.18 1.20 -11.92
C ARG A 276 4.69 1.58 -10.54
N LEU A 277 5.16 0.60 -9.79
CA LEU A 277 5.83 0.79 -8.53
C LEU A 277 7.33 0.88 -8.80
N HIS A 278 7.91 2.06 -8.71
CA HIS A 278 9.35 2.25 -8.75
C HIS A 278 9.91 2.02 -7.35
N GLY A 279 10.66 0.94 -7.16
CA GLY A 279 11.32 0.61 -5.90
C GLY A 279 12.72 1.20 -5.82
N PHE A 280 13.07 1.70 -4.64
CA PHE A 280 14.40 2.23 -4.34
C PHE A 280 15.08 1.42 -3.24
N ARG A 281 16.42 1.41 -3.26
CA ARG A 281 17.25 0.58 -2.35
C ARG A 281 16.89 -0.89 -2.51
N ARG A 282 16.43 -1.57 -1.46
CA ARG A 282 16.07 -2.99 -1.52
C ARG A 282 14.65 -3.26 -1.99
N GLN A 283 13.85 -2.21 -2.23
CA GLN A 283 12.49 -2.37 -2.71
C GLN A 283 12.49 -2.75 -4.19
N THR A 284 11.73 -3.78 -4.53
CA THR A 284 11.63 -4.27 -5.91
C THR A 284 10.63 -3.43 -6.69
N SER A 285 11.02 -2.98 -7.89
CA SER A 285 10.10 -2.34 -8.83
C SER A 285 9.11 -3.35 -9.40
N ARG A 286 7.85 -2.94 -9.60
CA ARG A 286 6.78 -3.81 -10.11
C ARG A 286 5.94 -3.06 -11.15
N SER A 287 5.45 -3.78 -12.15
CA SER A 287 4.32 -3.34 -12.98
C SER A 287 3.11 -4.16 -12.56
N LEU A 288 2.01 -3.49 -12.20
CA LEU A 288 0.80 -4.13 -11.69
C LEU A 288 -0.39 -3.71 -12.57
N LYS A 289 -1.31 -4.65 -12.82
CA LYS A 289 -2.56 -4.36 -13.52
C LYS A 289 -3.63 -5.25 -12.92
N SER A 290 -4.66 -4.65 -12.33
CA SER A 290 -5.79 -5.44 -11.86
C SER A 290 -6.57 -5.97 -13.06
N THR A 291 -6.95 -7.25 -12.96
CA THR A 291 -7.90 -7.91 -13.87
C THR A 291 -9.27 -8.12 -13.20
N ALA A 292 -9.45 -7.56 -12.00
CA ALA A 292 -10.66 -7.67 -11.19
C ALA A 292 -11.64 -6.50 -11.38
N LEU A 293 -11.32 -5.54 -12.24
CA LEU A 293 -12.17 -4.39 -12.60
C LEU A 293 -13.38 -4.79 -13.46
#